data_AF-A0A7Y4W2X8-F1
#
_entry.id   AF-A0A7Y4W2X8-F1
#
_cell.length_a   1.000
_cell.length_b   1.000
_cell.length_c   1.000
_cell.angle_alpha   90.00
_cell.angle_beta   90.00
_cell.angle_gamma   90.00
#
_symmetry.space_group_name_H-M   'P 1'
#
loop_
_entity.id
_entity.type
_entity.pdbx_description
1 polymer ?
#
loop_
_entity_poly.entity_id
_entity_poly.type
_entity_poly.pdbx_seq_one_letter_code
_entity_poly.pdbx_strand_id
1 'polypeptide(L)'
;MHIQHISFAIVLILLAGSTFAKPISVSEDGHLGLYQAIDFRITDGNCNDCKTIPQALWYFKGEALAVPLSQPSDFSRTAQAQADIADWLSGNPNLAAQPPLIWLGSDQVIVETSLSADGKRINDKDGSGRNFDIEAKISTNRSYWNDSTLNFFKQRPVRLRGKINADKFVARTVWPLDYRIMP
;
A
#
# COMPACT_ATOMS: atom_id res chain seq x y z
N MET A 1 -10.71 22.99 67.74
CA MET A 1 -10.10 21.91 66.94
C MET A 1 -10.73 21.97 65.55
N HIS A 2 -10.08 22.66 64.60
CA HIS A 2 -10.60 22.91 63.25
C HIS A 2 -9.99 21.88 62.29
N ILE A 3 -10.83 21.15 61.55
CA ILE A 3 -10.42 20.21 60.51
C ILE A 3 -10.62 20.93 59.18
N GLN A 4 -9.52 21.29 58.50
CA GLN A 4 -9.53 21.78 57.13
C GLN A 4 -9.51 20.58 56.17
N HIS A 5 -10.56 20.44 55.36
CA HIS A 5 -10.58 19.52 54.23
C HIS A 5 -9.77 20.13 53.08
N ILE A 6 -8.66 19.48 52.72
CA ILE A 6 -7.88 19.78 51.52
C ILE A 6 -8.46 18.94 50.38
N SER A 7 -9.20 19.58 49.48
CA SER A 7 -9.63 18.98 48.23
C SER A 7 -8.46 18.94 47.25
N PHE A 8 -7.95 17.73 46.96
CA PHE A 8 -7.03 17.51 45.84
C PHE A 8 -7.85 17.39 44.55
N ALA A 9 -7.77 18.41 43.68
CA ALA A 9 -8.25 18.31 42.31
C ALA A 9 -7.18 17.61 41.46
N ILE A 10 -7.45 16.36 41.06
CA ILE A 10 -6.63 15.63 40.09
C ILE A 10 -6.97 16.19 38.70
N VAL A 11 -6.06 16.97 38.13
CA VAL A 11 -6.13 17.40 36.72
C VAL A 11 -5.59 16.26 35.87
N LEU A 12 -6.49 15.54 35.20
CA LEU A 12 -6.12 14.52 34.22
C LEU A 12 -5.80 15.21 32.90
N ILE A 13 -4.51 15.38 32.59
CA ILE A 13 -4.05 15.89 31.30
C ILE A 13 -4.18 14.75 30.28
N LEU A 14 -5.29 14.73 29.54
CA LEU A 14 -5.45 13.93 28.33
C LEU A 14 -4.53 14.51 27.26
N LEU A 15 -3.34 13.93 27.09
CA LEU A 15 -2.55 14.08 25.88
C LEU A 15 -3.33 13.44 24.73
N ALA A 16 -4.14 14.23 24.04
CA ALA A 16 -4.72 13.84 22.76
C ALA A 16 -3.57 13.68 21.76
N GLY A 17 -3.02 12.48 21.68
CA GLY A 17 -2.10 12.13 20.60
C GLY A 17 -2.86 12.26 19.29
N SER A 18 -2.43 13.18 18.43
CA SER A 18 -2.97 13.30 17.08
C SER A 18 -2.72 11.98 16.34
N THR A 19 -3.76 11.18 16.16
CA THR A 19 -3.68 9.94 15.41
C THR A 19 -3.88 10.27 13.95
N PHE A 20 -2.80 10.72 13.30
CA PHE A 20 -2.78 10.84 11.84
C PHE A 20 -3.20 9.52 11.20
N ALA A 21 -3.73 9.51 9.97
CA ALA A 21 -3.86 8.28 9.19
C ALA A 21 -2.47 7.70 9.01
N LYS A 22 -2.15 6.75 9.90
CA LYS A 22 -0.82 6.22 10.07
C LYS A 22 -0.56 5.34 8.86
N PRO A 23 0.48 5.64 8.06
CA PRO A 23 0.89 4.70 7.04
C PRO A 23 1.23 3.38 7.72
N ILE A 24 0.53 2.34 7.28
CA ILE A 24 0.78 0.96 7.72
C ILE A 24 1.71 0.29 6.72
N SER A 25 2.39 -0.76 7.14
CA SER A 25 3.05 -1.65 6.20
C SER A 25 2.00 -2.29 5.30
N VAL A 26 2.33 -2.47 4.02
CA VAL A 26 1.50 -3.19 3.05
C VAL A 26 1.19 -4.63 3.48
N SER A 27 2.03 -5.25 4.32
CA SER A 27 1.77 -6.57 4.91
C SER A 27 0.62 -6.57 5.92
N GLU A 28 0.31 -5.43 6.52
CA GLU A 28 -0.73 -5.26 7.54
C GLU A 28 -2.09 -4.92 6.93
N ASP A 29 -2.15 -4.66 5.63
CA ASP A 29 -3.37 -4.29 4.90
C ASP A 29 -4.34 -5.46 4.63
N GLY A 30 -3.93 -6.68 4.99
CA GLY A 30 -4.73 -7.89 4.88
C GLY A 30 -4.66 -8.56 3.50
N HIS A 31 -4.82 -7.81 2.41
CA HIS A 31 -4.83 -8.36 1.05
C HIS A 31 -3.85 -7.68 0.09
N LEU A 32 -3.28 -8.47 -0.81
CA LEU A 32 -2.50 -8.06 -1.98
C LEU A 32 -3.23 -8.47 -3.25
N GLY A 33 -4.16 -7.64 -3.69
CA GLY A 33 -5.08 -8.00 -4.78
C GLY A 33 -6.03 -9.11 -4.33
N LEU A 34 -5.99 -10.26 -5.01
CA LEU A 34 -6.82 -11.43 -4.70
C LEU A 34 -6.21 -12.38 -3.66
N TYR A 35 -5.02 -12.06 -3.13
CA TYR A 35 -4.28 -12.94 -2.23
C TYR A 35 -4.16 -12.35 -0.83
N GLN A 36 -4.09 -13.20 0.19
CA GLN A 36 -3.86 -12.77 1.57
C GLN A 36 -2.42 -12.31 1.73
N ALA A 37 -2.22 -11.14 2.34
CA ALA A 37 -0.89 -10.56 2.55
C ALA A 37 0.01 -11.43 3.43
N ILE A 38 -0.59 -12.19 4.37
CA ILE A 38 0.13 -13.07 5.29
C ILE A 38 0.88 -14.21 4.59
N ASP A 39 0.47 -14.56 3.37
CA ASP A 39 1.10 -15.65 2.64
C ASP A 39 2.33 -15.18 1.83
N PHE A 40 2.72 -13.92 1.97
CA PHE A 40 3.85 -13.32 1.28
C PHE A 40 4.85 -12.70 2.26
N ARG A 41 6.12 -12.72 1.87
CA ARG A 41 7.17 -11.91 2.46
C ARG A 41 7.34 -10.64 1.65
N ILE A 42 7.35 -9.49 2.33
CA ILE A 42 7.71 -8.22 1.71
C ILE A 42 9.24 -8.10 1.66
N THR A 43 9.78 -7.70 0.51
CA THR A 43 11.22 -7.55 0.25
C THR A 43 11.46 -6.38 -0.70
N ASP A 44 12.71 -5.93 -0.82
CA ASP A 44 13.16 -4.92 -1.77
C ASP A 44 13.86 -5.53 -3.00
N GLY A 45 13.72 -6.85 -3.20
CA GLY A 45 14.43 -7.60 -4.23
C GLY A 45 15.86 -8.01 -3.85
N ASN A 46 16.37 -7.63 -2.68
CA ASN A 46 17.66 -8.11 -2.15
C ASN A 46 17.47 -9.32 -1.23
N CYS A 47 17.02 -10.45 -1.79
CA CYS A 47 16.93 -11.71 -1.05
C CYS A 47 17.42 -12.91 -1.86
N ASN A 48 18.21 -13.76 -1.21
CA ASN A 48 18.81 -14.95 -1.83
C ASN A 48 18.00 -16.23 -1.56
N ASP A 49 17.05 -16.17 -0.63
CA ASP A 49 16.22 -17.29 -0.15
C ASP A 49 14.74 -17.16 -0.57
N CYS A 50 14.39 -16.15 -1.35
CA CYS A 50 13.02 -15.90 -1.80
C CYS A 50 12.56 -16.94 -2.82
N LYS A 51 11.35 -17.49 -2.61
CA LYS A 51 10.67 -18.39 -3.57
C LYS A 51 10.05 -17.57 -4.70
N THR A 52 10.89 -17.05 -5.58
CA THR A 52 10.49 -16.20 -6.72
C THR A 52 11.33 -16.51 -7.96
N ILE A 53 10.97 -15.92 -9.09
CA ILE A 53 11.74 -16.02 -10.33
C ILE A 53 12.96 -15.07 -10.28
N PRO A 54 14.15 -15.48 -10.76
CA PRO A 54 15.35 -14.61 -10.72
C PRO A 54 15.17 -13.25 -11.40
N GLN A 55 14.36 -13.21 -12.46
CA GLN A 55 14.04 -12.00 -13.20
C GLN A 55 13.35 -10.95 -12.31
N ALA A 56 12.52 -11.37 -11.35
CA ALA A 56 11.86 -10.45 -10.42
C ALA A 56 12.90 -9.70 -9.57
N LEU A 57 13.91 -10.40 -9.06
CA LEU A 57 14.98 -9.83 -8.25
C LEU A 57 15.88 -8.89 -9.05
N TRP A 58 16.01 -9.12 -10.36
CA TRP A 58 16.81 -8.28 -11.24
C TRP A 58 16.07 -7.01 -11.70
N TYR A 59 14.86 -7.16 -12.27
CA TYR A 59 14.09 -6.04 -12.82
C TYR A 59 13.60 -5.07 -11.74
N PHE A 60 13.23 -5.59 -10.56
CA PHE A 60 12.63 -4.81 -9.48
C PHE A 60 13.55 -4.66 -8.27
N LYS A 61 14.87 -4.71 -8.49
CA LYS A 61 15.84 -4.48 -7.42
C LYS A 61 15.67 -3.09 -6.83
N GLY A 62 15.51 -3.01 -5.51
CA GLY A 62 15.26 -1.78 -4.74
C GLY A 62 13.79 -1.36 -4.68
N GLU A 63 12.89 -2.09 -5.34
CA GLU A 63 11.45 -1.84 -5.32
C GLU A 63 10.75 -2.76 -4.31
N ALA A 64 9.63 -2.31 -3.74
CA ALA A 64 8.86 -3.13 -2.82
C ALA A 64 8.14 -4.26 -3.58
N LEU A 65 8.44 -5.50 -3.19
CA LEU A 65 7.88 -6.73 -3.75
C LEU A 65 7.24 -7.56 -2.65
N ALA A 66 6.17 -8.28 -2.98
CA ALA A 66 5.70 -9.41 -2.20
C ALA A 66 6.06 -10.71 -2.94
N VAL A 67 6.81 -11.58 -2.27
CA VAL A 67 7.17 -12.91 -2.78
C VAL A 67 6.47 -13.98 -1.94
N PRO A 68 6.01 -15.07 -2.55
CA PRO A 68 5.23 -16.08 -1.82
C PRO A 68 6.08 -16.82 -0.79
N LEU A 69 5.45 -17.22 0.32
CA LEU A 69 6.04 -18.11 1.31
C LEU A 69 6.00 -19.58 0.86
N SER A 70 5.06 -19.92 -0.02
CA SER A 70 4.90 -21.25 -0.62
C SER A 70 5.55 -21.34 -2.00
N GLN A 71 5.48 -22.51 -2.63
CA GLN A 71 5.98 -22.66 -4.01
C GLN A 71 5.05 -21.86 -4.95
N PRO A 72 5.57 -20.88 -5.72
CA PRO A 72 4.74 -20.13 -6.66
C PRO A 72 4.26 -20.99 -7.83
N SER A 73 3.25 -20.48 -8.54
CA SER A 73 2.96 -20.91 -9.90
C SER A 73 4.18 -20.69 -10.80
N ASP A 74 4.36 -21.61 -11.75
CA ASP A 74 5.43 -21.57 -12.73
C ASP A 74 4.83 -21.54 -14.14
N PHE A 75 5.67 -21.30 -15.14
CA PHE A 75 5.29 -21.25 -16.55
C PHE A 75 6.30 -22.00 -17.41
N SER A 76 5.84 -22.55 -18.53
CA SER A 76 6.74 -23.16 -19.50
C SER A 76 7.61 -22.10 -20.19
N ARG A 77 8.93 -22.29 -20.14
CA ARG A 77 9.90 -21.38 -20.79
C ARG A 77 9.98 -21.56 -22.31
N THR A 78 9.39 -22.63 -22.82
CA THR A 78 9.49 -23.01 -24.24
C THR A 78 8.14 -23.00 -24.95
N ALA A 79 7.04 -23.11 -24.22
CA ALA A 79 5.71 -23.00 -24.81
C ALA A 79 5.34 -21.53 -25.07
N GLN A 80 4.44 -21.33 -26.03
CA GLN A 80 3.77 -20.04 -26.16
C GLN A 80 2.83 -19.84 -24.96
N ALA A 81 2.68 -18.59 -24.49
CA ALA A 81 1.90 -18.28 -23.28
C ALA A 81 0.46 -18.84 -23.33
N GLN A 82 -0.21 -18.77 -24.48
CA GLN A 82 -1.57 -19.30 -24.63
C GLN A 82 -1.61 -20.83 -24.56
N ALA A 83 -0.59 -21.52 -25.10
CA ALA A 83 -0.49 -22.97 -25.03
C ALA A 83 -0.19 -23.44 -23.60
N ASP A 84 0.71 -22.74 -22.90
CA ASP A 84 1.02 -22.99 -21.48
C ASP A 84 -0.23 -22.88 -20.59
N ILE A 85 -1.05 -21.84 -20.81
CA ILE A 85 -2.32 -21.68 -20.10
C ILE A 85 -3.31 -22.79 -20.44
N ALA A 86 -3.42 -23.19 -21.71
CA ALA A 86 -4.33 -24.26 -22.13
C ALA A 86 -3.95 -25.62 -21.50
N ASP A 87 -2.66 -25.93 -21.49
CA ASP A 87 -2.12 -27.13 -20.86
C ASP A 87 -2.39 -27.10 -19.35
N TRP A 88 -2.11 -25.97 -18.69
CA TRP A 88 -2.38 -25.75 -17.26
C TRP A 88 -3.86 -25.95 -16.91
N LEU A 89 -4.78 -25.39 -17.71
CA LEU A 89 -6.23 -25.55 -17.52
C LEU A 89 -6.68 -27.01 -17.65
N SER A 90 -6.07 -27.76 -18.59
CA SER A 90 -6.40 -29.18 -18.79
C SER A 90 -5.87 -30.10 -17.67
N GLY A 91 -4.85 -29.64 -16.92
CA GLY A 91 -4.11 -30.42 -15.93
C GLY A 91 -4.66 -30.40 -14.51
N ASN A 92 -5.91 -29.96 -14.28
CA ASN A 92 -6.48 -29.69 -12.95
C ASN A 92 -5.64 -28.67 -12.16
N PRO A 93 -5.71 -27.39 -12.56
CA PRO A 93 -4.84 -26.37 -12.00
C PRO A 93 -5.08 -26.14 -10.50
N ASN A 94 -4.00 -25.91 -9.76
CA ASN A 94 -4.10 -25.38 -8.41
C ASN A 94 -4.46 -23.89 -8.47
N LEU A 95 -5.74 -23.56 -8.29
CA LEU A 95 -6.24 -22.19 -8.28
C LEU A 95 -5.77 -21.37 -7.07
N ALA A 96 -5.25 -22.03 -6.02
CA ALA A 96 -4.65 -21.37 -4.87
C ALA A 96 -3.14 -21.10 -5.06
N ALA A 97 -2.56 -21.49 -6.20
CA ALA A 97 -1.16 -21.21 -6.48
C ALA A 97 -0.92 -19.69 -6.54
N GLN A 98 0.15 -19.26 -5.88
CA GLN A 98 0.48 -17.85 -5.72
C GLN A 98 1.35 -17.36 -6.88
N PRO A 99 1.22 -16.10 -7.31
CA PRO A 99 2.09 -15.56 -8.32
C PRO A 99 3.53 -15.53 -7.79
N PRO A 100 4.54 -15.74 -8.66
CA PRO A 100 5.94 -15.68 -8.26
C PRO A 100 6.37 -14.30 -7.78
N LEU A 101 5.58 -13.26 -8.06
CA LEU A 101 5.84 -11.88 -7.69
C LEU A 101 4.52 -11.08 -7.63
N ILE A 102 4.39 -10.21 -6.63
CA ILE A 102 3.50 -9.05 -6.68
C ILE A 102 4.36 -7.79 -6.53
N TRP A 103 4.38 -6.93 -7.55
CA TRP A 103 5.02 -5.61 -7.45
C TRP A 103 4.09 -4.64 -6.73
N LEU A 104 4.57 -4.07 -5.62
CA LEU A 104 3.74 -3.23 -4.75
C LEU A 104 3.88 -1.76 -5.09
N GLY A 105 5.01 -1.35 -5.69
CA GLY A 105 5.35 0.04 -5.98
C GLY A 105 5.76 0.86 -4.75
N SER A 106 5.28 0.52 -3.55
CA SER A 106 5.79 0.98 -2.27
C SER A 106 5.36 0.05 -1.13
N ASP A 107 6.03 0.13 0.01
CA ASP A 107 5.82 -0.69 1.21
C ASP A 107 4.84 -0.06 2.22
N GLN A 108 4.46 1.20 2.05
CA GLN A 108 3.51 1.87 2.96
C GLN A 108 2.19 2.23 2.29
N VAL A 109 1.10 2.07 3.05
CA VAL A 109 -0.27 2.35 2.61
C VAL A 109 -0.98 3.25 3.64
N ILE A 110 -1.73 4.22 3.14
CA ILE A 110 -2.82 4.85 3.88
C ILE A 110 -4.14 4.29 3.34
N VAL A 111 -4.85 3.54 4.18
CA VAL A 111 -6.02 2.74 3.78
C VAL A 111 -7.17 3.63 3.31
N GLU A 112 -7.37 4.77 3.97
CA GLU A 112 -8.41 5.73 3.68
C GLU A 112 -8.00 7.12 4.18
N THR A 113 -8.14 8.13 3.35
CA THR A 113 -7.99 9.55 3.69
C THR A 113 -8.75 10.42 2.66
N SER A 114 -8.75 11.74 2.84
CA SER A 114 -9.24 12.70 1.85
C SER A 114 -8.15 13.70 1.47
N LEU A 115 -8.21 14.28 0.28
CA LEU A 115 -7.29 15.34 -0.13
C LEU A 115 -7.85 16.72 0.24
N SER A 116 -6.98 17.64 0.64
CA SER A 116 -7.32 19.06 0.73
C SER A 116 -7.68 19.64 -0.64
N ALA A 117 -8.36 20.79 -0.64
CA ALA A 117 -8.84 21.43 -1.87
C ALA A 117 -7.72 21.76 -2.88
N ASP A 118 -6.51 22.06 -2.37
CA ASP A 118 -5.28 22.35 -3.12
C ASP A 118 -4.42 21.11 -3.41
N GLY A 119 -4.81 19.93 -2.89
CA GLY A 119 -4.08 18.69 -3.05
C GLY A 119 -2.68 18.68 -2.42
N LYS A 120 -2.42 19.56 -1.42
CA LYS A 120 -1.14 19.62 -0.70
C LYS A 120 -1.16 18.94 0.66
N ARG A 121 -2.32 18.50 1.10
CA ARG A 121 -2.50 17.80 2.37
C ARG A 121 -3.45 16.63 2.22
N ILE A 122 -3.23 15.62 3.05
CA ILE A 122 -4.21 14.59 3.34
C ILE A 122 -4.90 14.95 4.66
N ASN A 123 -6.22 14.78 4.71
CA ASN A 123 -7.03 15.05 5.90
C ASN A 123 -7.57 13.75 6.46
N ASP A 124 -7.39 13.58 7.76
CA ASP A 124 -7.81 12.43 8.52
C ASP A 124 -9.21 12.64 9.07
N LYS A 125 -9.86 11.54 9.49
CA LYS A 125 -11.25 11.57 9.98
C LYS A 125 -11.42 12.45 11.23
N ASP A 126 -10.36 12.62 12.01
CA ASP A 126 -10.32 13.46 13.21
C ASP A 126 -10.00 14.94 12.91
N GLY A 127 -9.85 15.31 11.64
CA GLY A 127 -9.50 16.67 11.21
C GLY A 127 -8.00 16.99 11.30
N SER A 128 -7.17 16.07 11.79
CA SER A 128 -5.72 16.18 11.65
C SER A 128 -5.30 15.92 10.19
N GLY A 129 -4.04 16.18 9.87
CA GLY A 129 -3.58 15.96 8.51
C GLY A 129 -2.10 16.17 8.31
N ARG A 130 -1.60 15.63 7.20
CA ARG A 130 -0.18 15.61 6.84
C ARG A 130 0.05 16.26 5.50
N ASN A 131 1.24 16.82 5.31
CA ASN A 131 1.69 17.26 3.99
C ASN A 131 1.70 16.09 3.00
N PHE A 132 1.32 16.36 1.77
CA PHE A 132 1.16 15.37 0.71
C PHE A 132 1.88 15.82 -0.56
N ASP A 133 2.51 14.86 -1.25
CA ASP A 133 2.96 15.00 -2.63
C ASP A 133 2.65 13.76 -3.44
N ILE A 134 2.81 13.90 -4.75
CA ILE A 134 2.96 12.77 -5.66
C ILE A 134 4.44 12.59 -6.00
N GLU A 135 4.84 11.34 -6.15
CA GLU A 135 6.16 10.96 -6.66
C GLU A 135 6.49 11.73 -7.95
N ALA A 136 7.76 12.16 -8.06
CA ALA A 136 8.18 12.98 -9.19
C ALA A 136 8.01 12.22 -10.51
N LYS A 137 7.47 12.92 -11.50
CA LYS A 137 7.23 12.35 -12.82
C LYS A 137 8.56 12.15 -13.57
N ILE A 138 8.78 10.95 -14.11
CA ILE A 138 9.86 10.71 -15.08
C ILE A 138 9.44 11.14 -16.50
N SER A 139 10.40 11.49 -17.34
CA SER A 139 10.17 12.12 -18.66
C SER A 139 9.28 11.30 -19.61
N THR A 140 9.33 9.97 -19.51
CA THR A 140 8.55 9.04 -20.35
C THR A 140 7.17 8.74 -19.80
N ASN A 141 6.88 9.13 -18.55
CA ASN A 141 5.61 8.83 -17.91
C ASN A 141 4.48 9.64 -18.57
N ARG A 142 3.38 8.99 -18.92
CA ARG A 142 2.18 9.65 -19.47
C ARG A 142 1.10 9.89 -18.42
N SER A 143 1.29 9.44 -17.19
CA SER A 143 0.39 9.74 -16.08
C SER A 143 0.29 11.23 -15.84
N TYR A 144 -0.93 11.66 -15.54
CA TYR A 144 -1.29 13.05 -15.28
C TYR A 144 -1.64 13.20 -13.80
N TRP A 145 -0.83 13.96 -13.07
CA TRP A 145 -1.27 14.59 -11.84
C TRP A 145 -1.36 16.09 -12.10
N ASN A 146 -2.59 16.56 -12.34
CA ASN A 146 -2.91 17.94 -12.68
C ASN A 146 -4.24 18.33 -12.03
N ASP A 147 -4.74 19.52 -12.32
CA ASP A 147 -5.98 20.04 -11.73
C ASP A 147 -7.20 19.14 -12.00
N SER A 148 -7.28 18.50 -13.17
CA SER A 148 -8.37 17.58 -13.50
C SER A 148 -8.31 16.33 -12.62
N THR A 149 -7.13 15.72 -12.49
CA THR A 149 -6.90 14.57 -11.59
C THR A 149 -7.20 14.93 -10.14
N LEU A 150 -6.78 16.11 -9.68
CA LEU A 150 -7.06 16.60 -8.34
C LEU A 150 -8.57 16.82 -8.12
N ASN A 151 -9.26 17.46 -9.08
CA ASN A 151 -10.71 17.66 -9.01
C ASN A 151 -11.48 16.35 -8.95
N PHE A 152 -10.99 15.31 -9.65
CA PHE A 152 -11.56 13.98 -9.55
C PHE A 152 -11.36 13.38 -8.15
N PHE A 153 -10.16 13.41 -7.57
CA PHE A 153 -9.88 12.74 -6.30
C PHE A 153 -10.34 13.50 -5.05
N LYS A 154 -10.26 14.84 -5.02
CA LYS A 154 -10.51 15.64 -3.80
C LYS A 154 -11.94 15.57 -3.28
N GLN A 155 -12.89 15.14 -4.10
CA GLN A 155 -14.30 15.03 -3.77
C GLN A 155 -14.69 13.68 -3.14
N ARG A 156 -13.73 12.78 -2.87
CA ARG A 156 -14.02 11.45 -2.35
C ARG A 156 -12.88 10.86 -1.52
N PRO A 157 -13.16 9.83 -0.69
CA PRO A 157 -12.12 9.08 0.01
C PRO A 157 -11.19 8.38 -0.97
N VAL A 158 -9.90 8.44 -0.66
CA VAL A 158 -8.83 7.81 -1.43
C VAL A 158 -8.00 6.89 -0.55
N ARG A 159 -7.47 5.86 -1.20
CA ARG A 159 -6.41 5.02 -0.69
C ARG A 159 -5.09 5.45 -1.33
N LEU A 160 -4.05 5.54 -0.52
CA LEU A 160 -2.74 5.97 -0.99
C LEU A 160 -1.71 4.86 -0.77
N ARG A 161 -0.78 4.72 -1.70
CA ARG A 161 0.43 3.92 -1.51
C ARG A 161 1.64 4.77 -1.87
N GLY A 162 2.68 4.73 -1.04
CA GLY A 162 3.76 5.70 -1.11
C GLY A 162 4.76 5.53 0.02
N LYS A 163 5.52 6.58 0.34
CA LYS A 163 6.45 6.59 1.46
C LYS A 163 6.32 7.88 2.25
N ILE A 164 6.56 7.80 3.56
CA ILE A 164 6.86 8.97 4.37
C ILE A 164 8.28 9.44 4.00
N ASN A 165 8.39 10.71 3.63
CA ASN A 165 9.65 11.44 3.54
C ASN A 165 9.56 12.64 4.49
N ALA A 166 10.34 12.59 5.58
CA ALA A 166 10.25 13.54 6.69
C ALA A 166 8.81 13.69 7.22
N ASP A 167 8.20 14.87 7.05
CA ASP A 167 6.85 15.16 7.48
C ASP A 167 5.79 14.91 6.38
N LYS A 168 6.21 14.59 5.15
CA LYS A 168 5.33 14.46 3.97
C LYS A 168 5.07 13.01 3.59
N PHE A 169 3.84 12.68 3.21
CA PHE A 169 3.56 11.43 2.50
C PHE A 169 3.66 11.66 0.99
N VAL A 170 4.59 10.97 0.35
CA VAL A 170 4.79 11.02 -1.11
C VAL A 170 4.13 9.80 -1.73
N ALA A 171 2.98 9.99 -2.37
CA ALA A 171 2.23 8.90 -2.98
C ALA A 171 2.76 8.54 -4.37
N ARG A 172 2.93 7.24 -4.60
CA ARG A 172 3.17 6.66 -5.93
C ARG A 172 1.85 6.27 -6.61
N THR A 173 0.83 5.93 -5.82
CA THR A 173 -0.51 5.64 -6.34
C THR A 173 -1.59 6.30 -5.48
N VAL A 174 -2.64 6.79 -6.15
CA VAL A 174 -3.87 7.30 -5.54
C VAL A 174 -5.02 6.51 -6.14
N TRP A 175 -5.83 5.86 -5.29
CA TRP A 175 -6.95 5.03 -5.73
C TRP A 175 -8.26 5.51 -5.09
N PRO A 176 -9.34 5.72 -5.86
CA PRO A 176 -10.61 6.15 -5.32
C PRO A 176 -11.33 4.95 -4.70
N LEU A 177 -11.73 5.05 -3.43
CA LEU A 177 -12.22 3.89 -2.66
C LEU A 177 -13.57 3.36 -3.13
N ASP A 178 -14.37 4.20 -3.79
CA ASP A 178 -15.62 3.86 -4.46
C ASP A 178 -15.44 2.98 -5.70
N TYR A 179 -14.20 2.76 -6.17
CA TYR A 179 -13.85 1.83 -7.26
C TYR A 179 -13.14 0.56 -6.78
N ARG A 180 -13.07 0.34 -5.46
CA ARG A 180 -12.39 -0.83 -4.90
C ARG A 180 -13.15 -2.12 -5.27
N ILE A 181 -12.43 -3.07 -5.86
CA ILE A 181 -12.91 -4.44 -6.04
C ILE A 181 -12.61 -5.19 -4.75
N MET A 182 -13.62 -5.83 -4.17
CA MET A 182 -13.50 -6.68 -3.00
C MET A 182 -13.34 -8.15 -3.46
N PRO A 183 -12.45 -8.94 -2.84
CA PRO A 183 -12.42 -10.39 -3.00
C PRO A 183 -13.74 -11.04 -2.59
#